data_AF-A0A098GFQ6-F1
#
_entry.id   AF-A0A098GFQ6-F1
#
_cell.length_a   1.000
_cell.length_b   1.000
_cell.length_c   1.000
_cell.angle_alpha   90.00
_cell.angle_beta   90.00
_cell.angle_gamma   90.00
#
_symmetry.space_group_name_H-M   'P 1'
#
loop_
_entity.id
_entity.type
_entity.pdbx_description
1 polymer ?
#
loop_
_entity_poly.entity_id
_entity_poly.type
_entity_poly.pdbx_seq_one_letter_code
_entity_poly.pdbx_strand_id
1 'polypeptide(L)'
;MERDRFQQHGMLFVVGLMCLLASLSLFAFGFYILPYLLWNWSYGVPAFVLNLREWYKEAYEFTESGSAWMVFFTFIIPAIITGLISQFSSNYIENEIYHLNEEKTEKRSEIKSDVQETLSFGLKVFLLIILVLVVVTLVEWLVAPPTV
;
A
#
# COMPACT_ATOMS: atom_id res chain seq x y z
N MET A 1 -7.63 10.69 -40.89
CA MET A 1 -8.56 10.76 -39.74
C MET A 1 -8.08 9.75 -38.70
N GLU A 2 -7.20 10.17 -37.79
CA GLU A 2 -6.61 9.34 -36.72
C GLU A 2 -7.47 9.44 -35.46
N ARG A 3 -8.56 8.68 -35.41
CA ARG A 3 -9.57 8.85 -34.35
C ARG A 3 -9.85 7.64 -33.47
N ASP A 4 -9.08 6.55 -33.57
CA ASP A 4 -9.44 5.30 -32.89
C ASP A 4 -8.38 4.67 -31.96
N ARG A 5 -7.20 5.30 -31.79
CA ARG A 5 -6.17 4.76 -30.88
C ARG A 5 -6.44 5.02 -29.39
N PHE A 6 -7.28 6.01 -29.06
CA PHE A 6 -7.64 6.34 -27.67
C PHE A 6 -8.84 5.54 -27.14
N GLN A 7 -9.69 4.96 -28.00
CA GLN A 7 -10.92 4.29 -27.57
C GLN A 7 -10.73 2.81 -27.21
N GLN A 8 -9.69 2.13 -27.70
CA GLN A 8 -9.54 0.68 -27.51
C GLN A 8 -8.97 0.26 -26.14
N HIS A 9 -8.20 1.11 -25.45
CA HIS A 9 -7.54 0.77 -24.17
C HIS A 9 -7.74 1.79 -23.04
N GLY A 10 -8.56 2.84 -23.26
CA GLY A 10 -8.84 3.86 -22.24
C GLY A 10 -9.39 3.29 -20.93
N MET A 11 -10.11 2.17 -21.00
CA MET A 11 -10.67 1.50 -19.81
C MET A 11 -9.58 0.93 -18.89
N LEU A 12 -8.55 0.27 -19.43
CA LEU A 12 -7.43 -0.27 -18.62
C LEU A 12 -6.59 0.85 -18.01
N PHE A 13 -6.40 1.95 -18.73
CA PHE A 13 -5.71 3.12 -18.21
C PHE A 13 -6.47 3.77 -17.04
N VAL A 14 -7.79 3.94 -17.18
CA VAL A 14 -8.64 4.48 -16.11
C VAL A 14 -8.68 3.54 -14.91
N VAL A 15 -8.77 2.23 -15.12
CA VAL A 15 -8.74 1.24 -14.02
C VAL A 15 -7.39 1.25 -13.30
N GLY A 16 -6.28 1.32 -14.05
CA GLY A 16 -4.94 1.45 -13.46
C GLY A 16 -4.81 2.72 -12.61
N LEU A 17 -5.23 3.87 -13.14
CA LEU A 17 -5.21 5.14 -12.41
C LEU A 17 -6.09 5.12 -11.16
N MET A 18 -7.29 4.55 -11.23
CA MET A 18 -8.19 4.42 -10.08
C MET A 18 -7.59 3.49 -9.01
N CYS A 19 -6.96 2.39 -9.42
CA CYS A 19 -6.23 1.50 -8.50
C CYS A 19 -5.04 2.21 -7.85
N LEU A 20 -4.32 3.04 -8.61
CA LEU A 20 -3.22 3.83 -8.07
C LEU A 20 -3.73 4.81 -7.00
N LEU A 21 -4.75 5.59 -7.32
CA LEU A 21 -5.33 6.56 -6.39
C LEU A 21 -5.90 5.88 -5.13
N ALA A 22 -6.56 4.73 -5.30
CA ALA A 22 -7.06 3.93 -4.18
C ALA A 22 -5.92 3.44 -3.30
N SER A 23 -4.86 2.86 -3.87
CA SER A 23 -3.69 2.38 -3.11
C SER A 23 -3.03 3.51 -2.32
N LEU A 24 -2.83 4.67 -2.95
CA LEU A 24 -2.15 5.80 -2.33
C LEU A 24 -3.00 6.41 -1.20
N SER A 25 -4.32 6.48 -1.40
CA SER A 25 -5.27 6.94 -0.37
C SER A 25 -5.30 5.98 0.83
N LEU A 26 -5.34 4.67 0.58
CA LEU A 26 -5.34 3.65 1.62
C LEU A 26 -4.00 3.61 2.38
N PHE A 27 -2.87 3.79 1.70
CA PHE A 27 -1.57 3.92 2.35
C PHE A 27 -1.52 5.16 3.24
N ALA A 28 -1.89 6.33 2.70
CA ALA A 28 -1.92 7.57 3.47
C ALA A 28 -2.81 7.43 4.71
N PHE A 29 -3.98 6.81 4.55
CA PHE A 29 -4.88 6.54 5.67
C PHE A 29 -4.30 5.54 6.68
N GLY A 30 -3.73 4.43 6.21
CA GLY A 30 -3.10 3.42 7.05
C GLY A 30 -1.95 3.99 7.89
N PHE A 31 -1.09 4.82 7.30
CA PHE A 31 -0.03 5.52 8.03
C PHE A 31 -0.56 6.63 8.94
N TYR A 32 -1.64 7.31 8.57
CA TYR A 32 -2.28 8.30 9.42
C TYR A 32 -2.82 7.70 10.72
N ILE A 33 -3.40 6.49 10.68
CA ILE A 33 -3.96 5.82 11.88
C ILE A 33 -2.90 5.05 12.68
N LEU A 34 -1.73 4.78 12.10
CA LEU A 34 -0.67 3.97 12.70
C LEU A 34 -0.18 4.47 14.08
N PRO A 35 0.01 5.78 14.32
CA PRO A 35 0.39 6.28 15.65
C PRO A 35 -0.65 5.98 16.73
N TYR A 36 -1.94 6.06 16.37
CA TYR A 36 -3.03 5.65 17.27
C TYR A 36 -3.00 4.15 17.53
N LEU A 37 -2.80 3.32 16.50
CA LEU A 37 -2.83 1.87 16.63
C LEU A 37 -1.69 1.32 17.50
N LEU A 38 -0.49 1.92 17.42
CA LEU A 38 0.67 1.44 18.16
C LEU A 38 0.78 2.06 19.56
N TRP A 39 0.66 3.39 19.66
CA TRP A 39 0.93 4.11 20.92
C TRP A 39 -0.33 4.65 21.59
N ASN A 40 -1.54 4.33 21.07
CA ASN A 40 -2.80 4.88 21.54
C ASN A 40 -2.80 6.42 21.62
N TRP A 41 -2.11 7.08 20.69
CA TRP A 41 -2.07 8.54 20.65
C TRP A 41 -3.47 9.12 20.43
N SER A 42 -3.89 10.00 21.33
CA SER A 42 -5.19 10.68 21.24
C SER A 42 -5.09 11.86 20.27
N TYR A 43 -5.62 11.69 19.08
CA TYR A 43 -5.89 12.75 18.10
C TYR A 43 -7.25 12.47 17.45
N GLY A 44 -7.64 13.27 16.46
CA GLY A 44 -8.93 13.15 15.76
C GLY A 44 -9.04 11.90 14.87
N VAL A 45 -8.90 10.71 15.45
CA VAL A 45 -9.04 9.42 14.76
C VAL A 45 -10.51 9.21 14.41
N PRO A 46 -10.83 8.83 13.16
CA PRO A 46 -12.21 8.56 12.77
C PRO A 46 -12.86 7.46 13.62
N ALA A 47 -14.12 7.68 14.00
CA ALA A 47 -14.86 6.74 14.86
C ALA A 47 -14.98 5.33 14.27
N PHE A 48 -14.97 5.19 12.93
CA PHE A 48 -15.02 3.87 12.30
C PHE A 48 -13.79 3.03 12.61
N VAL A 49 -12.61 3.64 12.80
CA VAL A 49 -11.38 2.93 13.15
C VAL A 49 -11.49 2.36 14.56
N LEU A 50 -12.07 3.14 15.48
CA LEU A 50 -12.34 2.72 16.87
C LEU A 50 -13.33 1.56 16.89
N ASN A 51 -14.44 1.70 16.17
CA ASN A 51 -15.47 0.66 16.08
C ASN A 51 -14.93 -0.62 15.42
N LEU A 52 -14.09 -0.49 14.39
CA LEU A 52 -13.47 -1.63 13.72
C LEU A 52 -12.48 -2.34 14.65
N ARG A 53 -11.70 -1.60 15.44
CA ARG A 53 -10.80 -2.17 16.44
C ARG A 53 -11.57 -2.95 17.50
N GLU A 54 -12.64 -2.36 18.04
CA GLU A 54 -13.47 -3.03 19.05
C GLU A 54 -14.16 -4.26 18.46
N TRP A 55 -14.64 -4.17 17.22
CA TRP A 55 -15.19 -5.33 16.51
C TRP A 55 -14.19 -6.48 16.39
N TYR A 56 -12.91 -6.20 16.08
CA TYR A 56 -11.88 -7.23 16.06
C TYR A 56 -11.61 -7.83 17.44
N LYS A 57 -11.68 -7.03 18.51
CA LYS A 57 -11.53 -7.53 19.89
C LYS A 57 -12.69 -8.44 20.27
N GLU A 58 -13.92 -8.02 20.01
CA GLU A 58 -15.13 -8.77 20.37
C GLU A 58 -15.31 -10.03 19.53
N ALA A 59 -15.09 -9.96 18.21
CA ALA A 59 -15.38 -11.07 17.30
C ALA A 59 -14.32 -12.18 17.32
N TYR A 60 -13.07 -11.85 17.62
CA TYR A 60 -11.94 -12.79 17.54
C TYR A 60 -11.16 -12.94 18.86
N GLU A 61 -11.65 -12.35 19.95
CA GLU A 61 -10.99 -12.31 21.27
C GLU A 61 -9.53 -11.82 21.19
N PHE A 62 -9.26 -10.88 20.27
CA PHE A 62 -7.91 -10.34 20.10
C PHE A 62 -7.49 -9.44 21.26
N THR A 63 -6.20 -9.47 21.57
CA THR A 63 -5.58 -8.51 22.50
C THR A 63 -5.64 -7.08 21.95
N GLU A 64 -5.42 -6.09 22.81
CA GLU A 64 -5.37 -4.67 22.43
C GLU A 64 -4.38 -4.38 21.28
N SER A 65 -3.23 -5.06 21.28
CA SER A 65 -2.23 -4.95 20.21
C SER A 65 -2.64 -5.77 18.98
N GLY A 66 -3.17 -6.98 19.15
CA GLY A 66 -3.61 -7.83 18.03
C GLY A 66 -4.72 -7.18 17.20
N SER A 67 -5.72 -6.59 17.86
CA SER A 67 -6.79 -5.85 17.19
C SER A 67 -6.27 -4.63 16.42
N ALA A 68 -5.28 -3.92 16.97
CA ALA A 68 -4.66 -2.78 16.31
C ALA A 68 -3.92 -3.19 15.02
N TRP A 69 -3.15 -4.28 15.06
CA TRP A 69 -2.53 -4.86 13.87
C TRP A 69 -3.54 -5.31 12.82
N MET A 70 -4.66 -5.92 13.24
CA MET A 70 -5.71 -6.34 12.32
C MET A 70 -6.35 -5.15 11.59
N VAL A 71 -6.65 -4.07 12.31
CA VAL A 71 -7.12 -2.82 11.71
C VAL A 71 -6.11 -2.29 10.69
N PHE A 72 -4.82 -2.27 11.03
CA PHE A 72 -3.78 -1.82 10.12
C PHE A 72 -3.73 -2.66 8.83
N PHE A 73 -3.74 -3.99 8.95
CA PHE A 73 -3.70 -4.90 7.80
C PHE A 73 -4.93 -4.78 6.91
N THR A 74 -6.10 -4.48 7.47
CA THR A 74 -7.33 -4.25 6.69
C THR A 74 -7.22 -3.08 5.71
N PHE A 75 -6.38 -2.08 5.99
CA PHE A 75 -6.12 -0.98 5.04
C PHE A 75 -4.89 -1.24 4.17
N ILE A 76 -3.82 -1.80 4.73
CA ILE A 76 -2.55 -1.98 4.03
C ILE A 76 -2.60 -3.10 2.99
N ILE A 77 -3.25 -4.23 3.29
CA ILE A 77 -3.30 -5.36 2.35
C ILE A 77 -4.03 -4.94 1.06
N PRO A 78 -5.24 -4.35 1.10
CA PRO A 78 -5.89 -3.85 -0.11
C PRO A 78 -5.10 -2.73 -0.81
N ALA A 79 -4.37 -1.87 -0.06
CA ALA A 79 -3.51 -0.86 -0.64
C ALA A 79 -2.39 -1.47 -1.50
N ILE A 80 -1.71 -2.51 -0.97
CA ILE A 80 -0.67 -3.24 -1.70
C ILE A 80 -1.25 -3.90 -2.94
N ILE A 81 -2.38 -4.62 -2.81
CA ILE A 81 -3.02 -5.33 -3.93
C ILE A 81 -3.38 -4.36 -5.05
N THR A 82 -4.04 -3.24 -4.73
CA THR A 82 -4.43 -2.22 -5.71
C THR A 82 -3.22 -1.54 -6.34
N GLY A 83 -2.14 -1.30 -5.59
CA GLY A 83 -0.88 -0.78 -6.11
C GLY A 83 -0.23 -1.73 -7.13
N LEU A 84 -0.20 -3.03 -6.83
CA LEU A 84 0.33 -4.05 -7.74
C LEU A 84 -0.51 -4.15 -9.03
N ILE A 85 -1.83 -4.09 -8.93
CA ILE A 85 -2.74 -4.10 -10.10
C ILE A 85 -2.50 -2.86 -10.97
N SER A 86 -2.30 -1.69 -10.36
CA SER A 86 -1.96 -0.47 -11.09
C SER A 86 -0.65 -0.62 -11.86
N GLN A 87 0.37 -1.18 -11.22
CA GLN A 87 1.67 -1.40 -11.86
C GLN A 87 1.57 -2.39 -13.02
N PHE A 88 0.84 -3.49 -12.85
CA PHE A 88 0.60 -4.45 -13.93
C PHE A 88 -0.13 -3.80 -15.10
N SER A 89 -1.17 -3.01 -14.82
CA SER A 89 -1.94 -2.31 -15.85
C SER A 89 -1.08 -1.30 -16.61
N SER A 90 -0.24 -0.54 -15.91
CA SER A 90 0.68 0.43 -16.53
C SER A 90 1.69 -0.26 -17.43
N ASN A 91 2.30 -1.36 -16.96
CA ASN A 91 3.26 -2.14 -17.75
C ASN A 91 2.62 -2.78 -18.98
N TYR A 92 1.38 -3.26 -18.86
CA TYR A 92 0.64 -3.85 -19.97
C TYR A 92 0.36 -2.81 -21.07
N ILE A 93 -0.13 -1.63 -20.69
CA ILE A 93 -0.40 -0.52 -21.61
C ILE A 93 0.88 -0.08 -22.32
N GLU A 94 1.98 0.07 -21.59
CA GLU A 94 3.28 0.42 -22.17
C GLU A 94 3.83 -0.65 -23.11
N ASN A 95 3.58 -1.93 -22.85
CA ASN A 95 4.09 -2.97 -23.74
C ASN A 95 3.29 -3.05 -25.04
N GLU A 96 1.96 -2.92 -24.95
CA GLU A 96 1.04 -2.93 -26.10
C GLU A 96 1.26 -1.73 -27.03
N ILE A 97 1.50 -0.52 -26.49
CA ILE A 97 1.73 0.70 -27.28
C ILE A 97 3.08 0.66 -28.04
N TYR A 98 4.11 0.02 -27.47
CA TYR A 98 5.48 0.08 -27.99
C TYR A 98 5.88 -1.11 -28.86
N HIS A 99 5.09 -2.19 -28.95
CA HIS A 99 5.29 -3.26 -29.94
C HIS A 99 5.03 -2.82 -31.39
N LEU A 100 4.67 -1.55 -31.64
CA LEU A 100 4.49 -0.96 -32.97
C LEU A 100 5.72 -0.22 -33.51
N ASN A 101 6.84 -0.09 -32.78
CA ASN A 101 8.06 0.56 -33.29
C ASN A 101 9.33 0.00 -32.62
N GLU A 102 10.03 -0.90 -33.32
CA GLU A 102 11.22 -1.64 -32.87
C GLU A 102 12.50 -0.78 -32.70
N GLU A 103 12.50 0.54 -32.97
CA GLU A 103 13.73 1.35 -33.02
C GLU A 103 14.11 2.09 -31.72
N LYS A 104 13.36 1.99 -30.61
CA LYS A 104 13.64 2.74 -29.35
C LYS A 104 14.16 1.90 -28.18
N THR A 105 14.89 0.83 -28.47
CA THR A 105 15.27 -0.19 -27.48
C THR A 105 16.37 0.27 -26.50
N GLU A 106 17.27 1.19 -26.87
CA GLU A 106 18.41 1.57 -26.00
C GLU A 106 18.07 2.59 -24.90
N LYS A 107 17.14 3.54 -25.12
CA LYS A 107 16.70 4.47 -24.04
C LYS A 107 15.69 3.84 -23.07
N ARG A 108 15.20 2.63 -23.37
CA ARG A 108 14.12 1.94 -22.65
C ARG A 108 14.63 1.08 -21.49
N SER A 109 15.89 0.65 -21.50
CA SER A 109 16.50 -0.06 -20.38
C SER A 109 16.75 0.87 -19.19
N GLU A 110 17.24 2.09 -19.44
CA GLU A 110 17.56 3.07 -18.37
C GLU A 110 16.32 3.57 -17.62
N ILE A 111 15.21 3.88 -18.31
CA ILE A 111 13.99 4.38 -17.63
C ILE A 111 13.27 3.26 -16.86
N LYS A 112 13.23 2.03 -17.42
CA LYS A 112 12.67 0.89 -16.70
C LYS A 112 13.51 0.52 -15.48
N SER A 113 14.84 0.61 -15.57
CA SER A 113 15.71 0.39 -14.41
C SER A 113 15.48 1.46 -13.35
N ASP A 114 15.33 2.73 -13.72
CA ASP A 114 15.12 3.82 -12.76
C ASP A 114 13.80 3.71 -11.98
N VAL A 115 12.70 3.35 -12.67
CA VAL A 115 11.39 3.16 -11.99
C VAL A 115 11.41 1.89 -11.14
N GLN A 116 12.02 0.82 -11.63
CA GLN A 116 12.18 -0.42 -10.85
C GLN A 116 13.12 -0.23 -9.66
N GLU A 117 14.16 0.59 -9.78
CA GLU A 117 15.05 0.98 -8.68
C GLU A 117 14.33 1.86 -7.67
N THR A 118 13.56 2.85 -8.12
CA THR A 118 12.77 3.71 -7.22
C THR A 118 11.76 2.89 -6.42
N LEU A 119 11.12 1.91 -7.05
CA LEU A 119 10.13 1.04 -6.41
C LEU A 119 10.78 0.00 -5.50
N SER A 120 11.93 -0.57 -5.89
CA SER A 120 12.77 -1.42 -5.04
C SER A 120 13.27 -0.66 -3.82
N PHE A 121 13.66 0.60 -3.99
CA PHE A 121 14.06 1.47 -2.90
C PHE A 121 12.88 1.80 -1.98
N GLY A 122 11.72 2.15 -2.54
CA GLY A 122 10.49 2.39 -1.78
C GLY A 122 10.04 1.17 -0.97
N LEU A 123 10.09 -0.03 -1.58
CA LEU A 123 9.80 -1.30 -0.90
C LEU A 123 10.79 -1.56 0.24
N LYS A 124 12.09 -1.33 0.03
CA LYS A 124 13.11 -1.47 1.08
C LYS A 124 12.86 -0.51 2.24
N VAL A 125 12.50 0.74 1.95
CA VAL A 125 12.15 1.73 2.99
C VAL A 125 10.89 1.32 3.73
N PHE A 126 9.85 0.87 3.02
CA PHE A 126 8.62 0.35 3.64
C PHE A 126 8.88 -0.86 4.55
N LEU A 127 9.70 -1.81 4.09
CA LEU A 127 10.08 -2.98 4.87
C LEU A 127 10.91 -2.59 6.10
N LEU A 128 11.80 -1.60 5.96
CA LEU A 128 12.57 -1.05 7.09
C LEU A 128 11.65 -0.38 8.11
N ILE A 129 10.63 0.36 7.67
CA ILE A 129 9.61 0.93 8.57
C ILE A 129 8.91 -0.20 9.32
N ILE A 130 8.42 -1.23 8.63
CA ILE A 130 7.79 -2.40 9.28
C ILE A 130 8.74 -3.06 10.28
N LEU A 131 10.01 -3.26 9.92
CA LEU A 131 10.99 -3.88 10.80
C LEU A 131 11.20 -3.06 12.07
N VAL A 132 11.35 -1.74 11.95
CA VAL A 132 11.47 -0.84 13.11
C VAL A 132 10.23 -0.95 13.99
N LEU A 133 9.03 -0.98 13.41
CA LEU A 133 7.79 -1.14 14.17
C LEU A 133 7.74 -2.48 14.91
N VAL A 134 8.12 -3.58 14.26
CA VAL A 134 8.19 -4.90 14.91
C VAL A 134 9.17 -4.89 16.07
N VAL A 135 10.36 -4.31 15.89
CA VAL A 135 11.35 -4.19 16.97
C VAL A 135 10.82 -3.35 18.13
N VAL A 136 10.19 -2.21 17.85
CA VAL A 136 9.58 -1.38 18.91
C VAL A 136 8.50 -2.15 19.66
N THR A 137 7.63 -2.89 18.96
CA THR A 137 6.59 -3.71 19.62
C THR A 137 7.18 -4.86 20.42
N LEU A 138 8.28 -5.47 19.98
CA LEU A 138 8.98 -6.52 20.73
C LEU A 138 9.66 -5.95 21.98
N VAL A 139 10.23 -4.75 21.87
CA VAL A 139 10.82 -4.04 23.02
C VAL A 139 9.72 -3.64 24.00
N GLU A 140 8.58 -3.13 23.54
CA GLU A 140 7.42 -2.90 24.40
C GLU A 140 6.99 -4.19 25.09
N TRP A 141 6.90 -5.31 24.38
CA TRP A 141 6.55 -6.60 24.98
C TRP A 141 7.59 -7.09 26.00
N LEU A 142 8.89 -6.85 25.76
CA LEU A 142 9.99 -7.25 26.64
C LEU A 142 10.12 -6.35 27.89
N VAL A 143 9.80 -5.07 27.74
CA VAL A 143 9.89 -4.05 28.81
C VAL A 143 8.56 -3.94 29.58
N ALA A 144 7.44 -4.33 28.97
CA ALA A 144 6.15 -4.40 29.66
C ALA A 144 6.27 -5.35 30.86
N PRO A 145 6.02 -4.87 32.09
CA PRO A 145 6.03 -5.73 33.26
C PRO A 145 4.98 -6.84 33.08
N PRO A 146 5.22 -8.06 33.60
CA PRO A 146 4.25 -9.14 33.52
C PRO A 146 2.94 -8.67 34.16
N THR A 147 1.91 -8.49 33.35
CA THR A 147 0.55 -8.29 33.84
C THR A 147 0.06 -9.66 34.31
N VAL A 148 -0.25 -9.72 35.59
CA VAL A 148 -0.77 -10.87 36.35
C VAL A 148 -2.12 -11.31 35.79
#